data_AF-A0A4Q0YBB9-F1
#
_entry.id   AF-A0A4Q0YBB9-F1
#
_cell.length_a   1.000
_cell.length_b   1.000
_cell.length_c   1.000
_cell.angle_alpha   90.00
_cell.angle_beta   90.00
_cell.angle_gamma   90.00
#
_symmetry.space_group_name_H-M   'P 1'
#
loop_
_entity.id
_entity.type
_entity.pdbx_description
1 polymer ?
#
loop_
_entity_poly.entity_id
_entity_poly.type
_entity_poly.pdbx_seq_one_letter_code
_entity_poly.pdbx_strand_id
1 'polypeptide(L)'
;MSAPFYANLKKINSNGFKNPNKLEKTDLKTDQIIRRINGVQTNFRSFEGIKIPKIIVEDKEFKLFFAPYRDEYFEFGRKNLTESGNYALFNLFPENTTYYNLSTLNNKLKTSNQISYIIIKSSLIDFKYKIELKDLNKILPYSDIYIDSLEQISFEPNDEQLIQGNEQ
;
A
#
# COMPACT_ATOMS: atom_id res chain seq x y z
N MET A 1 -17.48 -17.25 -24.10
CA MET A 1 -16.19 -16.83 -24.69
C MET A 1 -16.31 -15.38 -25.15
N SER A 2 -15.69 -14.45 -24.44
CA SER A 2 -15.10 -13.22 -25.00
C SER A 2 -14.57 -12.32 -23.88
N ALA A 3 -13.25 -12.33 -23.67
CA ALA A 3 -12.54 -11.12 -23.25
C ALA A 3 -12.46 -10.18 -24.47
N PRO A 4 -12.42 -8.86 -24.26
CA PRO A 4 -11.11 -8.23 -24.29
C PRO A 4 -10.97 -7.11 -23.26
N PHE A 5 -10.39 -7.41 -22.10
CA PHE A 5 -10.01 -6.40 -21.09
C PHE A 5 -8.57 -5.87 -21.26
N TYR A 6 -7.83 -6.29 -22.30
CA TYR A 6 -6.38 -6.09 -22.37
C TYR A 6 -5.87 -5.00 -23.34
N ALA A 7 -6.72 -4.17 -23.94
CA ALA A 7 -6.28 -3.32 -25.06
C ALA A 7 -5.87 -1.87 -24.75
N ASN A 8 -6.07 -1.33 -23.53
CA ASN A 8 -5.90 0.12 -23.31
C ASN A 8 -4.63 0.60 -22.59
N LEU A 9 -3.69 -0.27 -22.24
CA LEU A 9 -2.46 0.16 -21.55
C LEU A 9 -1.33 0.66 -22.48
N LYS A 10 -1.44 0.52 -23.81
CA LYS A 10 -0.32 0.81 -24.72
C LYS A 10 -0.23 2.22 -25.30
N LYS A 11 -1.21 3.13 -25.07
CA LYS A 11 -1.24 4.43 -25.76
C LYS A 11 -0.81 5.66 -24.96
N ILE A 12 -0.44 5.54 -23.68
CA ILE A 12 -0.16 6.72 -22.82
C ILE A 12 1.35 6.98 -22.63
N ASN A 13 2.24 6.06 -23.00
CA ASN A 13 3.67 6.12 -22.63
C ASN A 13 4.62 6.79 -23.65
N SER A 14 4.13 7.55 -24.65
CA SER A 14 5.01 8.14 -25.68
C SER A 14 5.36 9.62 -25.51
N ASN A 15 4.85 10.32 -24.50
CA ASN A 15 5.28 11.69 -24.17
C ASN A 15 5.46 11.78 -22.66
N GLY A 16 6.52 12.46 -22.18
CA GLY A 16 6.94 12.56 -20.77
C GLY A 16 5.96 13.21 -19.78
N PHE A 17 4.65 13.03 -19.96
CA PHE A 17 3.61 13.31 -18.99
C PHE A 17 3.57 12.17 -17.95
N LYS A 18 3.77 12.50 -16.68
CA LYS A 18 3.39 11.62 -15.58
C LYS A 18 1.92 11.24 -15.77
N ASN A 19 1.62 9.94 -15.89
CA ASN A 19 0.25 9.45 -15.86
C ASN A 19 -0.43 10.01 -14.58
N PRO A 20 -1.42 10.92 -14.69
CA PRO A 20 -1.99 11.62 -13.54
C PRO A 20 -2.76 10.70 -12.59
N ASN A 21 -3.02 9.46 -13.03
CA ASN A 21 -3.83 8.48 -12.33
C ASN A 21 -3.01 7.38 -11.66
N LYS A 22 -1.68 7.51 -11.59
CA LYS A 22 -0.82 6.49 -10.94
C LYS A 22 -0.66 6.75 -9.45
N LEU A 23 -0.38 5.68 -8.70
CA LEU A 23 0.05 5.81 -7.31
C LEU A 23 1.50 6.28 -7.23
N GLU A 24 1.78 7.15 -6.27
CA GLU A 24 3.12 7.64 -5.98
C GLU A 24 3.41 7.51 -4.49
N LYS A 25 4.64 7.14 -4.11
CA LYS A 25 5.06 7.26 -2.71
C LYS A 25 5.33 8.71 -2.34
N THR A 26 5.15 9.05 -1.07
CA THR A 26 5.41 10.39 -0.54
C THR A 26 5.79 10.31 0.92
N ASP A 27 6.42 11.36 1.42
CA ASP A 27 6.74 11.50 2.83
C ASP A 27 5.49 11.40 3.71
N LEU A 28 5.54 10.48 4.67
CA LEU A 28 4.60 10.34 5.78
C LEU A 28 5.34 9.71 6.95
N LYS A 29 5.62 10.51 7.97
CA LYS A 29 6.35 10.03 9.15
C LYS A 29 5.39 9.46 10.17
N THR A 30 5.61 8.20 10.55
CA THR A 30 4.97 7.57 11.69
C THR A 30 6.02 6.92 12.59
N ASP A 31 5.76 6.90 13.89
CA ASP A 31 6.60 6.25 14.89
C ASP A 31 5.68 5.43 15.81
N GLN A 32 6.00 4.15 15.98
CA GLN A 32 5.25 3.22 16.80
C GLN A 32 6.18 2.43 17.72
N ILE A 33 5.77 2.25 18.97
CA ILE A 33 6.51 1.45 19.93
C ILE A 33 6.16 -0.03 19.72
N ILE A 34 7.13 -0.85 19.33
CA ILE A 34 6.91 -2.29 19.10
C ILE A 34 6.95 -3.05 20.43
N ARG A 35 7.94 -2.76 21.27
CA ARG A 35 8.16 -3.43 22.56
C ARG A 35 9.13 -2.66 23.45
N ARG A 36 9.08 -2.96 24.75
CA ARG A 36 10.06 -2.54 25.75
C ARG A 36 10.62 -3.77 26.46
N ILE A 37 11.93 -3.98 26.40
CA ILE A 37 12.62 -5.09 27.09
C ILE A 37 13.76 -4.49 27.91
N ASN A 38 13.82 -4.78 29.22
CA ASN A 38 14.89 -4.34 30.12
C ASN A 38 15.23 -2.84 30.01
N GLY A 39 14.22 -1.98 29.86
CA GLY A 39 14.39 -0.53 29.72
C GLY A 39 14.76 -0.04 28.31
N VAL A 40 15.04 -0.93 27.35
CA VAL A 40 15.29 -0.60 25.95
C VAL A 40 13.98 -0.62 25.17
N GLN A 41 13.61 0.52 24.57
CA GLN A 41 12.44 0.66 23.71
C GLN A 41 12.81 0.39 22.26
N THR A 42 12.09 -0.52 21.59
CA THR A 42 12.21 -0.74 20.14
C THR A 42 11.12 0.04 19.42
N ASN A 43 11.51 0.88 18.46
CA ASN A 43 10.60 1.70 17.67
C ASN A 43 10.56 1.24 16.21
N PHE A 44 9.37 1.32 15.63
CA PHE A 44 9.09 1.16 14.22
C PHE A 44 8.82 2.55 13.64
N ARG A 45 9.68 3.02 12.74
CA ARG A 45 9.53 4.33 12.11
C ARG A 45 9.28 4.13 10.63
N SER A 46 8.14 4.59 10.12
CA SER A 46 7.90 4.64 8.69
C SER A 46 8.03 6.07 8.19
N PHE A 47 8.57 6.23 6.99
CA PHE A 47 8.85 7.54 6.41
C PHE A 47 7.99 7.86 5.19
N GLU A 48 7.26 6.87 4.65
CA GLU A 48 6.54 7.01 3.40
C GLU A 48 5.12 6.46 3.49
N GLY A 49 4.20 7.11 2.79
CA GLY A 49 2.84 6.66 2.51
C GLY A 49 2.58 6.66 1.01
N ILE A 50 1.36 6.29 0.63
CA ILE A 50 0.97 6.18 -0.78
C ILE A 50 -0.04 7.27 -1.13
N LYS A 51 0.33 8.14 -2.06
CA LYS A 51 -0.56 9.13 -2.69
C LYS A 51 -1.47 8.44 -3.68
N ILE A 52 -2.75 8.71 -3.51
CA ILE A 52 -3.81 8.30 -4.43
C ILE A 52 -4.40 9.58 -5.03
N PRO A 53 -4.39 9.73 -6.36
CA PRO A 53 -4.98 10.88 -7.04
C PRO A 53 -6.41 11.15 -6.57
N LYS A 54 -6.72 12.42 -6.27
CA LYS A 54 -8.02 12.81 -5.72
C LYS A 54 -9.19 12.41 -6.62
N ILE A 55 -9.02 12.50 -7.94
CA ILE A 55 -10.02 12.09 -8.92
C ILE A 55 -10.46 10.62 -8.77
N ILE A 56 -9.56 9.74 -8.30
CA ILE A 56 -9.87 8.33 -8.06
C ILE A 56 -10.59 8.17 -6.72
N VAL A 57 -10.15 8.87 -5.67
CA VAL A 57 -10.72 8.76 -4.31
C VAL A 57 -12.10 9.39 -4.19
N GLU A 58 -12.39 10.39 -5.00
CA GLU A 58 -13.71 11.04 -5.05
C GLU A 58 -14.74 10.28 -5.90
N ASP A 59 -14.32 9.23 -6.60
CA ASP A 59 -15.23 8.33 -7.30
C ASP A 59 -16.15 7.60 -6.31
N LYS A 60 -17.41 7.43 -6.70
CA LYS A 60 -18.44 6.83 -5.82
C LYS A 60 -18.22 5.34 -5.59
N GLU A 61 -17.53 4.67 -6.50
CA GLU A 61 -17.22 3.24 -6.43
C GLU A 61 -15.80 3.00 -5.89
N PHE A 62 -15.14 4.05 -5.37
CA PHE A 62 -13.81 3.93 -4.81
C PHE A 62 -13.75 2.91 -3.68
N LYS A 63 -12.93 1.88 -3.86
CA LYS A 63 -12.51 0.94 -2.83
C LYS A 63 -11.00 0.77 -2.88
N LEU A 64 -10.37 0.76 -1.70
CA LEU A 64 -8.97 0.37 -1.56
C LEU A 64 -8.88 -0.94 -0.80
N PHE A 65 -8.20 -1.92 -1.37
CA PHE A 65 -7.89 -3.18 -0.74
C PHE A 65 -6.39 -3.26 -0.47
N PHE A 66 -6.00 -3.60 0.74
CA PHE A 66 -4.59 -3.74 1.11
C PHE A 66 -4.29 -5.12 1.67
N ALA A 67 -3.30 -5.81 1.09
CA ALA A 67 -2.82 -7.10 1.56
C ALA A 67 -1.38 -6.97 2.10
N PRO A 68 -1.19 -6.98 3.43
CA PRO A 68 0.12 -6.84 4.05
C PRO A 68 1.03 -8.05 3.77
N TYR A 69 0.49 -9.28 3.76
CA TYR A 69 1.23 -10.54 3.55
C TYR A 69 0.69 -11.41 2.39
N ARG A 70 -0.15 -10.85 1.49
CA ARG A 70 -0.80 -11.47 0.29
C ARG A 70 -1.97 -12.43 0.57
N ASP A 71 -2.02 -12.99 1.75
CA ASP A 71 -3.01 -13.93 2.26
C ASP A 71 -4.43 -13.35 2.37
N GLU A 72 -4.55 -12.12 2.86
CA GLU A 72 -5.84 -11.45 3.07
C GLU A 72 -5.79 -10.00 2.61
N TYR A 73 -6.91 -9.50 2.07
CA TYR A 73 -7.10 -8.09 1.75
C TYR A 73 -8.00 -7.43 2.79
N PHE A 74 -7.53 -6.31 3.34
CA PHE A 74 -8.32 -5.41 4.17
C PHE A 74 -8.95 -4.32 3.29
N GLU A 75 -10.27 -4.12 3.40
CA GLU A 75 -10.98 -3.06 2.68
C GLU A 75 -10.93 -1.73 3.45
N PHE A 76 -10.64 -0.65 2.73
CA PHE A 76 -10.61 0.71 3.22
C PHE A 76 -11.45 1.61 2.31
N GLY A 77 -12.27 2.44 2.94
CA GLY A 77 -13.00 3.51 2.26
C GLY A 77 -12.26 4.84 2.34
N ARG A 78 -12.81 5.86 1.69
CA ARG A 78 -12.29 7.24 1.71
C ARG A 78 -12.02 7.77 3.13
N LYS A 79 -12.87 7.44 4.10
CA LYS A 79 -12.74 7.87 5.51
C LYS A 79 -11.44 7.40 6.20
N ASN A 80 -10.77 6.39 5.63
CA ASN A 80 -9.53 5.84 6.15
C ASN A 80 -8.27 6.52 5.57
N LEU A 81 -8.46 7.49 4.67
CA LEU A 81 -7.39 8.21 4.00
C LEU A 81 -7.26 9.63 4.55
N THR A 82 -6.04 10.15 4.60
CA THR A 82 -5.81 11.56 4.94
C THR A 82 -5.86 12.39 3.66
N GLU A 83 -6.78 13.34 3.54
CA GLU A 83 -6.87 14.21 2.38
C GLU A 83 -5.81 15.33 2.42
N SER A 84 -5.20 15.62 1.27
CA SER A 84 -4.24 16.71 1.12
C SER A 84 -4.27 17.29 -0.29
N GLY A 85 -4.86 18.48 -0.45
CA GLY A 85 -4.84 19.20 -1.72
C GLY A 85 -5.47 18.41 -2.87
N ASN A 86 -4.63 17.90 -3.77
CA ASN A 86 -5.00 17.15 -4.98
C ASN A 86 -4.81 15.62 -4.88
N TYR A 87 -4.55 15.08 -3.69
CA TYR A 87 -4.45 13.64 -3.45
C TYR A 87 -5.03 13.28 -2.08
N ALA A 88 -5.30 11.98 -1.90
CA ALA A 88 -5.47 11.38 -0.58
C ALA A 88 -4.25 10.51 -0.27
N LEU A 89 -3.98 10.31 1.01
CA LEU A 89 -2.82 9.59 1.50
C LEU A 89 -3.28 8.33 2.24
N PHE A 90 -2.82 7.19 1.75
CA PHE A 90 -2.92 5.93 2.47
C PHE A 90 -1.66 5.73 3.31
N ASN A 91 -1.85 5.61 4.62
CA ASN A 91 -0.80 5.29 5.56
C ASN A 91 -0.70 3.77 5.70
N LEU A 92 0.46 3.19 5.37
CA LEU A 92 0.73 1.76 5.55
C LEU A 92 0.92 1.37 7.02
N PHE A 93 1.16 2.36 7.90
CA PHE A 93 1.49 2.16 9.31
C PHE A 93 0.79 3.20 10.21
N PRO A 94 -0.56 3.27 10.23
CA PRO A 94 -1.27 4.14 11.16
C PRO A 94 -0.96 3.80 12.62
N GLU A 95 -1.08 4.74 13.55
CA GLU A 95 -0.73 4.52 14.97
C GLU A 95 -1.39 3.29 15.60
N ASN A 96 -2.61 2.96 15.18
CA ASN A 96 -3.34 1.75 15.58
C ASN A 96 -3.38 0.73 14.43
N THR A 97 -2.23 0.37 13.88
CA THR A 97 -2.15 -0.59 12.77
C THR A 97 -2.68 -1.95 13.21
N THR A 98 -3.79 -2.42 12.63
CA THR A 98 -4.37 -3.74 12.93
C THR A 98 -3.95 -4.82 11.94
N TYR A 99 -3.48 -4.44 10.75
CA TYR A 99 -3.19 -5.36 9.66
C TYR A 99 -1.71 -5.79 9.56
N TYR A 100 -0.82 -5.22 10.37
CA TYR A 100 0.55 -5.73 10.53
C TYR A 100 0.78 -6.22 11.96
N ASN A 101 1.36 -7.41 12.10
CA ASN A 101 2.05 -7.76 13.34
C ASN A 101 3.44 -7.12 13.31
N LEU A 102 3.59 -5.95 13.94
CA LEU A 102 4.83 -5.16 13.89
C LEU A 102 6.06 -5.91 14.40
N SER A 103 5.90 -6.81 15.40
CA SER A 103 7.01 -7.62 15.89
C SER A 103 7.50 -8.63 14.84
N THR A 104 6.56 -9.34 14.20
CA THR A 104 6.87 -10.28 13.12
C THR A 104 7.45 -9.56 11.90
N LEU A 105 6.82 -8.45 11.49
CA LEU A 105 7.29 -7.63 10.38
C LEU A 105 8.71 -7.13 10.62
N ASN A 106 8.96 -6.58 11.81
CA ASN A 106 10.27 -6.08 12.21
C ASN A 106 11.35 -7.17 12.08
N ASN A 107 11.12 -8.35 12.66
CA ASN A 107 12.09 -9.45 12.59
C ASN A 107 12.35 -9.88 11.14
N LYS A 108 11.31 -9.97 10.31
CA LYS A 108 11.42 -10.35 8.90
C LYS A 108 12.24 -9.33 8.10
N LEU A 109 12.01 -8.04 8.32
CA LEU A 109 12.69 -6.96 7.61
C LEU A 109 14.18 -6.87 7.90
N LYS A 110 14.67 -7.43 9.02
CA LYS A 110 16.11 -7.54 9.28
C LYS A 110 16.83 -8.47 8.29
N THR A 111 16.13 -9.48 7.77
CA THR A 111 16.72 -10.50 6.87
C THR A 111 16.30 -10.36 5.42
N SER A 112 15.09 -9.89 5.15
CA SER A 112 14.50 -9.88 3.80
C SER A 112 13.48 -8.75 3.63
N ASN A 113 13.27 -8.29 2.39
CA ASN A 113 12.21 -7.31 2.10
C ASN A 113 10.82 -7.93 2.32
N GLN A 114 9.85 -7.10 2.71
CA GLN A 114 8.45 -7.49 2.82
C GLN A 114 7.70 -7.05 1.56
N ILE A 115 6.91 -7.95 0.98
CA ILE A 115 6.03 -7.63 -0.15
C ILE A 115 4.60 -7.49 0.36
N SER A 116 3.97 -6.37 0.02
CA SER A 116 2.55 -6.12 0.25
C SER A 116 1.88 -5.71 -1.06
N TYR A 117 0.56 -5.71 -1.10
CA TYR A 117 -0.20 -5.39 -2.30
C TYR A 117 -1.30 -4.39 -2.01
N ILE A 118 -1.50 -3.43 -2.91
CA ILE A 118 -2.70 -2.58 -2.94
C ILE A 118 -3.48 -2.87 -4.20
N ILE A 119 -4.79 -2.98 -4.06
CA ILE A 119 -5.73 -2.92 -5.17
C ILE A 119 -6.60 -1.69 -4.96
N ILE A 120 -6.81 -0.93 -6.04
CA ILE A 120 -7.80 0.14 -6.08
C ILE A 120 -8.82 -0.25 -7.12
N LYS A 121 -10.10 -0.15 -6.74
CA LYS A 121 -11.24 -0.23 -7.65
C LYS A 121 -11.97 1.10 -7.68
N SER A 122 -12.41 1.50 -8.87
CA SER A 122 -13.27 2.66 -9.08
C SER A 122 -13.98 2.54 -10.42
N SER A 123 -15.02 3.34 -10.65
CA SER A 123 -15.69 3.38 -11.95
C SER A 123 -14.78 3.85 -13.10
N LEU A 124 -13.70 4.56 -12.75
CA LEU A 124 -12.75 5.16 -13.69
C LEU A 124 -11.65 4.18 -14.08
N ILE A 125 -11.09 3.47 -13.11
CA ILE A 125 -9.91 2.63 -13.28
C ILE A 125 -9.71 1.66 -12.11
N ASP A 126 -9.17 0.49 -12.47
CA ASP A 126 -8.71 -0.52 -11.53
C ASP A 126 -7.19 -0.66 -11.60
N PHE A 127 -6.55 -0.73 -10.43
CA PHE A 127 -5.10 -0.91 -10.30
C PHE A 127 -4.75 -1.99 -9.30
N LYS A 128 -3.66 -2.72 -9.60
CA LYS A 128 -2.93 -3.50 -8.61
C LYS A 128 -1.49 -3.01 -8.54
N TYR A 129 -1.01 -2.81 -7.33
CA TYR A 129 0.36 -2.44 -7.04
C TYR A 129 1.00 -3.45 -6.11
N LYS A 130 2.25 -3.80 -6.40
CA LYS A 130 3.17 -4.48 -5.50
C LYS A 130 4.00 -3.41 -4.79
N ILE A 131 4.07 -3.54 -3.47
CA ILE A 131 4.82 -2.65 -2.57
C ILE A 131 5.93 -3.49 -1.96
N GLU A 132 7.17 -3.05 -2.14
CA GLU A 132 8.31 -3.65 -1.47
C GLU A 132 8.78 -2.75 -0.34
N LEU A 133 8.76 -3.30 0.87
CA LEU A 133 9.17 -2.63 2.08
C LEU A 133 10.54 -3.12 2.53
N LYS A 134 11.36 -2.18 2.97
CA LYS A 134 12.73 -2.45 3.40
C LYS A 134 13.06 -1.67 4.65
N ASP A 135 13.87 -2.28 5.51
CA ASP A 135 14.47 -1.63 6.65
C ASP A 135 15.86 -1.10 6.29
N LEU A 136 16.09 0.22 6.40
CA LEU A 136 17.44 0.78 6.22
C LEU A 136 18.32 0.61 7.46
N ASN A 137 17.73 0.41 8.63
CA ASN A 137 18.44 0.29 9.89
C ASN A 137 18.32 -1.13 10.44
N LYS A 138 19.13 -2.05 9.91
CA LYS A 138 19.12 -3.46 10.32
C LYS A 138 19.63 -3.71 11.75
N ILE A 139 19.97 -2.66 12.50
CA ILE A 139 20.51 -2.73 13.86
C ILE A 139 19.48 -2.17 14.85
N LEU A 140 19.27 -2.86 15.97
CA LEU A 140 18.40 -2.42 17.05
C LEU A 140 18.90 -1.09 17.68
N PRO A 141 18.02 -0.28 18.29
CA PRO A 141 16.62 -0.57 18.62
C PRO A 141 15.60 0.00 17.62
N TYR A 142 16.06 0.52 16.48
CA TYR A 142 15.18 1.14 15.49
C TYR A 142 14.97 0.23 14.29
N SER A 143 13.82 0.38 13.67
CA SER A 143 13.53 -0.18 12.36
C SER A 143 12.95 0.93 11.53
N ASP A 144 13.70 1.28 10.50
CA ASP A 144 13.45 2.43 9.67
C ASP A 144 12.90 1.91 8.36
N ILE A 145 11.59 2.00 8.18
CA ILE A 145 10.88 1.34 7.09
C ILE A 145 10.53 2.32 5.99
N TYR A 146 10.83 1.91 4.77
CA TYR A 146 10.64 2.67 3.56
C TYR A 146 10.04 1.78 2.47
N ILE A 147 9.39 2.42 1.50
CA ILE A 147 8.92 1.79 0.27
C ILE A 147 10.10 1.77 -0.70
N ASP A 148 10.77 0.63 -0.80
CA ASP A 148 11.88 0.40 -1.73
C ASP A 148 11.39 0.45 -3.18
N SER A 149 10.24 -0.19 -3.46
CA SER A 149 9.59 -0.15 -4.77
C SER A 149 8.06 -0.11 -4.67
N LEU A 150 7.44 0.58 -5.64
CA LEU A 150 6.00 0.65 -5.86
C LEU A 150 5.73 0.37 -7.34
N GLU A 151 5.37 -0.86 -7.65
CA GLU A 151 5.28 -1.37 -9.02
C GLU A 151 3.83 -1.69 -9.38
N GLN A 152 3.33 -1.14 -10.49
CA GLN A 152 2.02 -1.51 -11.00
C GLN A 152 2.11 -2.87 -11.69
N ILE A 153 1.24 -3.80 -11.31
CA ILE A 153 1.22 -5.18 -11.82
C ILE A 153 -0.20 -5.58 -12.27
N SER A 154 -0.31 -6.71 -12.96
CA SER A 154 -1.60 -7.27 -13.38
C SER A 154 -2.31 -7.98 -12.22
N PHE A 155 -3.64 -8.00 -12.28
CA PHE A 155 -4.47 -8.83 -11.42
C PHE A 155 -4.23 -10.32 -11.68
N GLU A 156 -4.30 -11.10 -10.61
CA GLU A 156 -4.27 -12.56 -10.60
C GLU A 156 -5.68 -13.09 -10.28
N PRO A 157 -6.08 -14.27 -10.77
CA PRO A 157 -7.40 -14.84 -10.48
C PRO A 157 -7.72 -14.95 -8.98
N ASN A 158 -6.70 -15.19 -8.15
CA ASN A 158 -6.84 -15.29 -6.70
C ASN A 158 -7.18 -13.93 -6.04
N ASP A 159 -6.75 -12.81 -6.62
CA ASP A 159 -7.08 -11.49 -6.07
C ASP A 159 -8.59 -11.24 -6.13
N GLU A 160 -9.22 -11.64 -7.24
CA GLU A 160 -10.67 -11.48 -7.43
C GLU A 160 -11.44 -12.31 -6.40
N GLN A 161 -11.01 -13.54 -6.14
CA GLN A 161 -11.62 -14.42 -5.14
C GLN A 161 -11.53 -13.82 -3.73
N LEU A 162 -10.36 -13.30 -3.35
CA LEU A 162 -10.13 -12.70 -2.05
C LEU A 162 -10.91 -11.40 -1.86
N ILE A 163 -11.02 -10.57 -2.90
CA ILE A 163 -11.76 -9.31 -2.82
C ILE A 163 -13.28 -9.55 -2.81
N GLN A 164 -13.80 -10.47 -3.62
CA GLN A 164 -15.24 -10.78 -3.65
C GLN A 164 -15.72 -11.45 -2.36
N GLY A 165 -14.89 -12.29 -1.72
CA GLY A 165 -15.22 -12.92 -0.44
C GLY A 165 -15.41 -11.94 0.71
N ASN A 166 -14.90 -10.71 0.59
CA ASN A 166 -15.02 -9.65 1.58
C ASN A 166 -16.27 -8.77 1.40
N GLU A 167 -17.04 -8.92 0.32
CA GLU A 167 -18.25 -8.12 0.05
C GLU A 167 -19.52 -8.66 0.75
N GLN A 168 -19.37 -9.33 1.91
CA GLN A 168 -20.49 -9.89 2.69
C GLN A 168 -21.05 -8.94 3.75
#